data_AF-A0A6J4PJA8-F1
#
_entry.id   AF-A0A6J4PJA8-F1
#
_cell.length_a   1.000
_cell.length_b   1.000
_cell.length_c   1.000
_cell.angle_alpha   90.00
_cell.angle_beta   90.00
_cell.angle_gamma   90.00
#
_symmetry.space_group_name_H-M   'P 1'
#
loop_
_entity.id
_entity.type
_entity.pdbx_description
1 polymer ?
#
loop_
_entity_poly.entity_id
_entity_poly.type
_entity_poly.pdbx_seq_one_letter_code
_entity_poly.pdbx_strand_id
1 'polypeptide(L)'
;HGASIGVKRVVRRPRPDDPSVEVRVGTPSRLSFPSAHATSTTAAAVLFGALLHRVGRGRAVAVLVPPMALSRLVLGVHYPSDVVAGALLGAAVAAGARRVARPSSLPRSTP
;
A
#
# COMPACT_ATOMS: atom_id res chain seq x y z
N HIS A 1 0.95 -6.69 -3.83
CA HIS A 1 1.14 -6.51 -5.29
C HIS A 1 -0.07 -6.97 -6.11
N GLY A 2 -0.46 -8.25 -6.06
CA GLY A 2 -1.56 -8.80 -6.89
C GLY A 2 -2.90 -8.05 -6.78
N ALA A 3 -3.34 -7.67 -5.58
CA ALA A 3 -4.58 -6.90 -5.39
C ALA A 3 -4.62 -5.58 -6.19
N SER A 4 -3.50 -4.84 -6.22
CA SER A 4 -3.41 -3.58 -6.99
C SER A 4 -3.47 -3.83 -8.49
N ILE A 5 -2.86 -4.91 -8.99
CA ILE A 5 -2.93 -5.30 -10.42
C ILE A 5 -4.37 -5.67 -10.81
N GLY A 6 -5.08 -6.40 -9.95
CA GLY A 6 -6.49 -6.74 -10.17
C GLY A 6 -7.36 -5.48 -10.34
N VAL A 7 -7.30 -4.55 -9.38
CA VAL A 7 -8.04 -3.28 -9.45
C VAL A 7 -7.63 -2.46 -10.67
N LYS A 8 -6.34 -2.40 -10.97
CA LYS A 8 -5.79 -1.64 -12.10
C LYS A 8 -6.36 -2.10 -13.45
N ARG A 9 -6.54 -3.41 -13.64
CA ARG A 9 -7.12 -3.97 -14.87
C ARG A 9 -8.60 -3.67 -15.05
N VAL A 10 -9.32 -3.39 -13.96
CA VAL A 10 -10.74 -3.00 -13.96
C VAL A 10 -10.89 -1.50 -14.17
N VAL A 11 -10.25 -0.67 -13.35
CA VAL A 11 -10.45 0.78 -13.36
C VAL A 11 -9.79 1.45 -14.57
N ARG A 12 -8.65 0.92 -15.03
CA ARG A 12 -7.92 1.38 -16.24
C ARG A 12 -7.70 2.90 -16.33
N ARG A 13 -7.58 3.57 -15.18
CA ARG A 13 -7.33 5.02 -15.15
C ARG A 13 -5.98 5.35 -15.82
N PRO A 14 -5.93 6.29 -16.78
CA PRO A 14 -4.68 6.74 -17.37
C PRO A 14 -3.83 7.55 -16.37
N ARG A 15 -2.55 7.70 -16.67
CA ARG A 15 -1.62 8.54 -15.89
C ARG A 15 -1.93 10.03 -16.01
N PRO A 16 -1.42 10.86 -15.08
CA PRO A 16 -1.31 12.29 -15.33
C PRO A 16 -0.53 12.53 -16.62
N ASP A 17 -1.14 13.28 -17.54
CA ASP A 17 -0.63 13.68 -18.84
C ASP A 17 -0.79 15.19 -19.09
N ASP A 18 -1.16 15.94 -18.05
CA ASP A 18 -1.28 17.39 -18.10
C ASP A 18 0.09 18.03 -18.40
N PRO A 19 0.17 19.01 -19.33
CA PRO A 19 1.43 19.69 -19.68
C PRO A 19 2.15 20.35 -18.50
N SER A 20 1.42 20.69 -17.43
CA SER A 20 1.99 21.25 -16.20
C SER A 20 2.68 20.22 -15.30
N VAL A 21 2.52 18.92 -15.59
CA VAL A 21 3.08 17.82 -14.80
C VAL A 21 4.26 17.18 -15.53
N GLU A 22 5.45 17.40 -14.98
CA GLU A 22 6.66 16.77 -15.48
C GLU A 22 6.75 15.29 -15.03
N VAL A 23 6.80 14.37 -16.00
CA VAL A 23 7.01 12.94 -15.72
C VAL A 23 8.51 12.66 -15.59
N ARG A 24 8.95 12.43 -14.35
CA ARG A 24 10.39 12.32 -14.01
C ARG A 24 10.94 10.90 -14.00
N VAL A 25 10.11 9.90 -14.33
CA VAL A 25 10.54 8.49 -14.36
C VAL A 25 9.74 7.67 -15.37
N GLY A 26 10.42 6.72 -16.02
CA GLY A 26 9.78 5.69 -16.84
C GLY A 26 8.92 4.74 -16.01
N THR A 27 7.89 4.16 -16.63
CA THR A 27 6.95 3.27 -15.94
C THR A 27 6.53 2.10 -16.83
N PRO A 28 6.34 0.90 -16.27
CA PRO A 28 6.10 -0.31 -17.06
C PRO A 28 4.65 -0.47 -17.57
N SER A 29 3.72 0.37 -17.11
CA SER A 29 2.30 0.33 -17.50
C SER A 29 1.79 1.75 -17.63
N ARG A 30 0.85 2.02 -18.53
CA ARG A 30 0.19 3.35 -18.67
C ARG A 30 -0.91 3.63 -17.63
N LEU A 31 -1.22 2.66 -16.78
CA LEU A 31 -2.34 2.78 -15.83
C LEU A 31 -1.86 3.34 -14.49
N SER A 32 -2.61 4.27 -13.91
CA SER A 32 -2.28 4.99 -12.68
C SER A 32 -2.95 4.38 -11.46
N PHE A 33 -4.25 4.09 -11.52
CA PHE A 33 -5.02 3.67 -10.35
C PHE A 33 -4.98 2.16 -10.09
N PRO A 34 -4.92 1.72 -8.80
CA PRO A 34 -4.39 2.46 -7.66
C PRO A 34 -2.86 2.43 -7.67
N SER A 35 -2.21 3.22 -6.81
CA SER A 35 -0.75 3.20 -6.68
C SER A 35 -0.27 1.89 -6.02
N ALA A 36 0.42 1.05 -6.79
CA ALA A 36 0.98 -0.22 -6.32
C ALA A 36 2.08 -0.03 -5.26
N HIS A 37 2.84 1.07 -5.36
CA HIS A 37 3.85 1.46 -4.37
C HIS A 37 3.18 1.83 -3.05
N ALA A 38 2.19 2.74 -3.09
CA ALA A 38 1.45 3.13 -1.88
C ALA A 38 0.76 1.91 -1.23
N THR A 39 0.18 1.02 -2.04
CA THR A 39 -0.44 -0.23 -1.59
C THR A 39 0.56 -1.12 -0.85
N SER A 40 1.70 -1.42 -1.47
CA SER A 40 2.68 -2.36 -0.91
C SER A 40 3.38 -1.79 0.31
N THR A 41 3.76 -0.50 0.29
CA THR A 41 4.38 0.17 1.43
C THR A 41 3.44 0.26 2.62
N THR A 42 2.16 0.58 2.41
CA THR A 42 1.19 0.64 3.53
C THR A 42 0.93 -0.75 4.11
N ALA A 43 0.79 -1.77 3.26
CA ALA A 43 0.63 -3.14 3.73
C ALA A 43 1.85 -3.60 4.56
N ALA A 44 3.07 -3.32 4.08
CA ALA A 44 4.31 -3.61 4.79
C ALA A 44 4.37 -2.86 6.13
N ALA A 45 4.05 -1.57 6.15
CA ALA A 45 4.06 -0.76 7.37
C ALA A 45 3.10 -1.30 8.43
N VAL A 46 1.89 -1.72 8.04
CA VAL A 46 0.92 -2.32 8.98
C VAL A 46 1.40 -3.68 9.51
N LEU A 47 1.92 -4.55 8.64
CA LEU A 47 2.36 -5.88 9.02
C LEU A 47 3.62 -5.84 9.89
N PHE A 48 4.67 -5.14 9.45
CA PHE A 48 5.90 -5.00 10.23
C PHE A 48 5.68 -4.17 11.49
N GLY A 49 4.84 -3.14 11.44
CA GLY A 49 4.46 -2.39 12.63
C GLY A 49 3.83 -3.26 13.71
N ALA A 50 2.98 -4.23 13.31
CA ALA A 50 2.41 -5.20 14.24
C ALA A 50 3.46 -6.17 14.81
N LEU A 51 4.41 -6.64 14.00
CA LEU A 51 5.49 -7.53 14.44
C LEU A 51 6.45 -6.82 15.40
N LEU A 52 6.81 -5.57 15.10
CA LEU A 52 7.75 -4.77 15.86
C LEU A 52 7.12 -4.05 17.06
N HIS A 53 5.81 -4.20 17.26
CA HIS A 53 5.10 -3.54 18.36
C HIS A 53 5.68 -3.94 19.73
N ARG A 54 6.07 -5.22 19.90
CA ARG A 54 6.63 -5.74 21.16
C ARG A 54 7.98 -5.14 21.53
N VAL A 55 8.72 -4.59 20.58
CA VAL A 55 10.04 -3.96 20.80
C VAL A 55 9.97 -2.43 20.72
N GLY A 56 8.77 -1.84 20.86
CA GLY A 56 8.56 -0.39 20.86
C GLY A 56 8.72 0.31 19.51
N ARG A 57 9.05 -0.43 18.44
CA ARG A 57 9.34 0.12 17.10
C ARG A 57 8.16 0.09 16.13
N GLY A 58 6.98 -0.29 16.59
CA GLY A 58 5.81 -0.45 15.72
C GLY A 58 5.42 0.80 14.91
N ARG A 59 5.65 2.01 15.46
CA ARG A 59 5.36 3.28 14.76
C ARG A 59 6.45 3.71 13.79
N ALA A 60 7.69 3.26 13.96
CA ALA A 60 8.83 3.70 13.15
C ALA A 60 8.65 3.35 11.67
N VAL A 61 8.04 2.20 11.38
CA VAL A 61 7.82 1.76 9.99
C VAL A 61 6.75 2.60 9.29
N ALA A 62 5.75 3.10 10.02
CA ALA A 62 4.68 3.92 9.44
C ALA A 62 5.20 5.27 8.92
N VAL A 63 6.32 5.77 9.46
CA VAL A 63 6.98 7.02 9.02
C VAL A 63 7.46 6.93 7.57
N LEU A 64 7.62 5.72 7.01
CA LEU A 64 8.02 5.54 5.61
C LEU A 64 6.86 5.76 4.61
N VAL A 65 5.60 5.74 5.06
CA VAL A 65 4.44 5.86 4.17
C VAL A 65 4.32 7.26 3.56
N PRO A 66 4.40 8.37 4.32
CA PRO A 66 4.32 9.72 3.76
C PRO A 66 5.39 10.07 2.72
N PRO A 67 6.72 9.86 2.94
CA PRO A 67 7.72 10.20 1.94
C PRO A 67 7.58 9.32 0.68
N MET A 68 7.17 8.05 0.84
CA MET A 68 6.90 7.18 -0.31
C MET A 68 5.68 7.68 -1.11
N ALA A 69 4.60 8.08 -0.43
CA ALA A 69 3.43 8.68 -1.06
C ALA A 69 3.79 9.96 -1.83
N LEU A 70 4.54 10.87 -1.19
CA LEU A 70 5.00 12.12 -1.79
C LEU A 70 5.86 11.86 -3.03
N SER A 71 6.76 10.87 -3.00
CA SER A 71 7.60 10.53 -4.15
C SER A 71 6.79 10.23 -5.42
N ARG A 72 5.58 9.66 -5.28
CA ARG A 72 4.73 9.31 -6.43
C ARG A 72 4.10 10.54 -7.07
N LEU A 73 3.81 11.57 -6.27
CA LEU A 73 3.27 12.84 -6.73
C LEU A 73 4.38 13.69 -7.36
N VAL A 74 5.54 13.78 -6.71
CA VAL A 74 6.70 14.54 -7.20
C VAL A 74 7.22 14.00 -8.53
N LEU A 75 7.12 12.69 -8.77
CA LEU A 75 7.50 12.09 -10.05
C LEU A 75 6.44 12.23 -11.15
N GLY A 76 5.27 12.80 -10.85
CA GLY A 76 4.19 13.02 -11.82
C GLY A 76 3.48 11.74 -12.28
N VAL A 77 3.69 10.61 -11.62
CA VAL A 77 3.20 9.29 -12.10
C VAL A 77 1.87 8.85 -11.48
N HIS A 78 1.34 9.62 -10.53
CA HIS A 78 0.08 9.31 -9.85
C HIS A 78 -0.65 10.58 -9.42
N TYR A 79 -1.97 10.51 -9.44
CA TYR A 79 -2.81 11.52 -8.80
C TYR A 79 -2.87 11.29 -7.27
N PRO A 80 -3.16 12.32 -6.46
CA PRO A 80 -3.36 12.16 -5.02
C PRO A 80 -4.36 11.05 -4.66
N SER A 81 -5.45 10.92 -5.42
CA SER A 81 -6.45 9.87 -5.22
C SER A 81 -5.94 8.45 -5.48
N ASP A 82 -4.99 8.26 -6.40
CA ASP A 82 -4.37 6.94 -6.64
C ASP A 82 -3.56 6.48 -5.43
N VAL A 83 -2.90 7.43 -4.78
CA VAL A 83 -2.04 7.20 -3.61
C VAL A 83 -2.88 6.89 -2.38
N VAL A 84 -3.93 7.69 -2.13
CA VAL A 84 -4.89 7.45 -1.03
C VAL A 84 -5.58 6.09 -1.20
N ALA A 85 -6.12 5.81 -2.39
CA ALA A 85 -6.77 4.52 -2.65
C ALA A 85 -5.78 3.35 -2.51
N GLY A 86 -4.54 3.52 -2.97
CA GLY A 86 -3.49 2.54 -2.77
C GLY A 86 -3.22 2.28 -1.29
N ALA A 87 -3.07 3.32 -0.48
CA ALA A 87 -2.86 3.18 0.96
C ALA A 87 -4.02 2.45 1.65
N LEU A 88 -5.27 2.82 1.35
CA LEU A 88 -6.46 2.16 1.88
C LEU A 88 -6.52 0.68 1.49
N LEU A 89 -6.25 0.36 0.23
CA LEU A 89 -6.18 -1.02 -0.25
C LEU A 89 -5.07 -1.80 0.48
N GLY A 90 -3.90 -1.19 0.68
CA GLY A 90 -2.79 -1.79 1.42
C GLY A 90 -3.14 -2.11 2.87
N ALA A 91 -3.80 -1.18 3.56
CA ALA A 91 -4.28 -1.38 4.92
C ALA A 91 -5.33 -2.50 5.01
N ALA A 92 -6.28 -2.54 4.07
CA ALA A 92 -7.30 -3.58 4.01
C ALA A 92 -6.70 -4.98 3.78
N VAL A 93 -5.75 -5.10 2.84
CA VAL A 93 -5.03 -6.35 2.58
C VAL A 93 -4.26 -6.80 3.81
N ALA A 94 -3.53 -5.90 4.48
CA ALA A 94 -2.80 -6.24 5.70
C ALA A 94 -3.74 -6.68 6.84
N ALA A 95 -4.89 -6.02 7.01
CA ALA A 95 -5.88 -6.40 7.99
C ALA A 95 -6.44 -7.81 7.70
N GLY A 96 -6.76 -8.11 6.45
CA GLY A 96 -7.19 -9.46 6.02
C GLY A 96 -6.12 -10.52 6.28
N ALA A 97 -4.87 -10.25 5.88
CA ALA A 97 -3.74 -11.16 6.10
C ALA A 97 -3.53 -11.47 7.59
N ARG A 98 -3.64 -10.47 8.47
CA ARG A 98 -3.52 -10.66 9.93
C ARG A 98 -4.66 -11.50 10.52
N ARG A 99 -5.85 -11.47 9.92
CA ARG A 99 -6.97 -12.33 10.36
C ARG A 99 -6.72 -13.79 9.99
N VAL A 100 -6.24 -14.04 8.76
CA VAL A 100 -5.90 -15.39 8.28
C VAL A 100 -4.71 -15.98 9.04
N ALA A 101 -3.69 -15.16 9.31
CA ALA A 101 -2.46 -15.60 9.98
C ALA A 101 -2.58 -15.76 11.51
N ARG A 102 -3.76 -15.52 12.10
CA ARG A 102 -4.04 -15.85 13.50
C ARG A 102 -4.65 -17.25 13.55
N PRO A 103 -3.89 -18.32 13.88
CA PRO A 103 -4.51 -19.61 14.07
C PRO A 103 -5.53 -19.51 15.21
N SER A 104 -6.71 -20.10 14.98
CA SER A 104 -7.71 -20.34 16.02
C SER A 104 -7.02 -21.03 17.19
N SER A 105 -6.96 -20.35 18.33
CA SER A 105 -6.47 -20.91 19.58
C SER A 105 -7.24 -22.20 19.85
N LEU A 106 -6.55 -23.35 19.74
CA LEU A 106 -7.08 -24.65 20.12
C LEU A 106 -7.62 -24.56 21.56
N PRO A 107 -8.75 -25.22 21.86
CA PRO A 107 -9.32 -25.20 23.20
C PRO A 107 -8.27 -25.69 24.19
N ARG A 108 -8.02 -24.88 25.23
CA ARG A 108 -7.18 -25.32 26.35
C ARG A 108 -7.87 -26.51 26.98
N SER A 109 -7.32 -27.71 26.82
CA SER A 109 -7.58 -28.80 27.74
C SER A 109 -6.98 -28.40 29.08
N THR A 110 -7.84 -28.03 30.02
CA THR A 110 -7.55 -27.96 31.45
C THR A 110 -8.32 -29.06 32.16
N PRO A 111 -7.81 -29.54 33.29
CA PRO A 111 -6.55 -30.24 33.50
C PRO A 111 -6.72 -31.77 33.38
#